data_AF-A0A2V9ZZ74-F1
#
_entry.id   AF-A0A2V9ZZ74-F1
#
_cell.length_a   1.000
_cell.length_b   1.000
_cell.length_c   1.000
_cell.angle_alpha   90.00
_cell.angle_beta   90.00
_cell.angle_gamma   90.00
#
_symmetry.space_group_name_H-M   'P 1'
#
loop_
_entity.id
_entity.type
_entity.pdbx_description
1 polymer ?
#
loop_
_entity_poly.entity_id
_entity_poly.type
_entity_poly.pdbx_seq_one_letter_code
_entity_poly.pdbx_strand_id
1 'polypeptide(L)' 'MEHNFKAALIGNKLEDQKIDYKAKNGVLTLSGTVDTPQQRAQAEKIATSVPNVEQVVNEVKVKHGKATATPGK' A
#
# COMPACT_ATOMS: atom_id res chain seq x y z
N MET A 1 -12.51 8.79 -7.99
CA MET A 1 -11.34 7.90 -7.76
C MET A 1 -11.06 7.70 -6.27
N GLU A 2 -11.05 8.76 -5.46
CA GLU A 2 -10.70 8.69 -4.02
C GLU A 2 -11.59 7.79 -3.15
N HIS A 3 -12.86 7.61 -3.51
CA HIS A 3 -13.82 6.91 -2.65
C HIS A 3 -13.57 5.40 -2.52
N ASN A 4 -13.03 4.74 -3.55
CA ASN A 4 -12.80 3.28 -3.51
C ASN A 4 -11.54 2.91 -2.69
N PHE A 5 -10.50 3.74 -2.74
CA PHE A 5 -9.27 3.49 -1.97
C PHE A 5 -9.52 3.71 -0.48
N LYS A 6 -10.23 4.78 -0.11
CA LYS A 6 -10.62 5.03 1.28
C LYS A 6 -11.38 3.86 1.86
N ALA A 7 -12.40 3.33 1.16
CA ALA A 7 -13.20 2.21 1.65
C ALA A 7 -12.37 0.95 1.97
N ALA A 8 -11.36 0.64 1.14
CA ALA A 8 -10.46 -0.49 1.37
C ALA A 8 -9.53 -0.28 2.59
N LEU A 9 -9.17 0.98 2.88
CA LEU A 9 -8.35 1.34 4.05
C LEU A 9 -9.15 1.23 5.36
N ILE A 10 -10.42 1.68 5.35
CA ILE A 10 -11.32 1.60 6.51
C ILE A 10 -11.49 0.15 6.97
N GLY A 11 -11.75 -0.75 6.02
CA GLY A 11 -11.95 -2.18 6.33
C GLY A 11 -10.73 -2.89 6.92
N ASN A 12 -9.53 -2.32 6.76
CA ASN A 12 -8.27 -2.92 7.23
C ASN A 12 -7.64 -2.18 8.41
N LYS A 13 -8.35 -1.22 9.00
CA LYS A 13 -7.84 -0.41 10.13
C LYS A 13 -6.52 0.30 9.81
N LEU A 14 -6.32 0.61 8.53
CA LEU A 14 -5.15 1.31 7.98
C LEU A 14 -5.28 2.83 8.12
N GLU A 15 -6.45 3.31 8.51
CA GLU A 15 -6.80 4.74 8.62
C GLU A 15 -5.97 5.48 9.68
N ASP A 16 -5.54 4.76 10.72
CA ASP A 16 -4.67 5.28 11.77
C ASP A 16 -3.21 5.40 11.28
N GLN A 17 -2.85 4.69 10.20
CA GLN A 17 -1.54 4.77 9.59
C GLN A 17 -1.48 5.94 8.62
N LYS A 18 -0.46 6.79 8.76
CA LYS A 18 -0.14 7.82 7.76
C LYS A 18 0.43 7.18 6.50
N ILE A 19 -0.44 6.59 5.69
CA ILE A 19 -0.15 6.12 4.33
C ILE A 19 -0.63 7.19 3.36
N ASP A 20 0.31 7.81 2.66
CA ASP A 20 0.11 8.75 1.58
C ASP A 20 0.19 8.03 0.23
N TYR A 21 -0.56 8.50 -0.76
CA TYR A 21 -0.55 7.94 -2.11
C TYR A 21 -0.54 9.06 -3.15
N LYS A 22 0.25 8.88 -4.21
CA LYS A 22 0.38 9.82 -5.32
C LYS A 22 0.31 9.09 -6.65
N ALA A 23 -0.73 9.40 -7.42
CA ALA A 23 -0.82 8.98 -8.82
C ALA A 23 -0.31 10.11 -9.72
N LYS A 24 0.73 9.85 -10.51
CA LYS A 24 1.24 10.80 -11.50
C LYS A 24 1.67 10.08 -12.77
N ASN A 25 1.01 10.42 -13.88
CA ASN A 25 1.38 9.98 -15.23
C ASN A 25 1.54 8.46 -15.37
N GLY A 26 0.56 7.69 -14.86
CA GLY A 26 0.59 6.22 -14.87
C GLY A 26 1.39 5.59 -13.73
N VAL A 27 2.14 6.38 -12.95
CA VAL A 27 2.92 5.89 -11.81
C VAL A 27 2.17 6.16 -10.51
N LEU A 28 1.89 5.11 -9.73
CA LEU A 28 1.27 5.21 -8.42
C LEU A 28 2.30 4.95 -7.33
N THR A 29 2.67 6.01 -6.61
CA THR A 29 3.60 5.96 -5.49
C THR A 29 2.84 5.87 -4.18
N LEU A 30 3.16 4.86 -3.37
CA LEU A 30 2.66 4.68 -2.02
C LEU A 30 3.79 5.03 -1.05
N SER A 31 3.54 5.91 -0.08
CA SER A 31 4.54 6.35 0.88
C SER A 31 3.95 6.38 2.28
N GLY A 32 4.74 6.15 3.30
CA GLY A 32 4.25 6.23 4.67
C GLY A 32 4.82 5.14 5.55
N THR A 33 4.19 4.95 6.70
CA THR A 33 4.64 3.95 7.67
C THR A 33 3.48 3.11 8.15
N VAL A 34 3.65 1.79 8.14
CA VAL A 34 2.68 0.81 8.62
C VAL A 34 3.29 -0.06 9.71
N ASP A 35 2.46 -0.69 10.53
CA ASP A 35 2.97 -1.58 11.59
C ASP A 35 3.37 -2.96 11.07
N THR A 36 2.75 -3.46 10.00
CA THR A 36 2.97 -4.85 9.52
C THR A 36 3.24 -4.93 8.01
N PRO A 37 3.98 -5.96 7.55
CA PRO A 37 4.27 -6.13 6.12
C PRO A 37 3.03 -6.52 5.29
N GLN A 38 2.03 -7.15 5.90
CA GLN A 38 0.78 -7.48 5.20
C GLN A 38 0.03 -6.21 4.75
N GLN A 39 0.04 -5.17 5.59
CA GLN A 39 -0.54 -3.87 5.26
C GLN A 39 0.16 -3.23 4.05
N ARG A 40 1.50 -3.28 4.02
CA ARG A 40 2.28 -2.85 2.86
C ARG A 40 1.89 -3.62 1.59
N ALA A 41 1.76 -4.94 1.67
CA ALA A 41 1.39 -5.78 0.53
C ALA A 41 -0.04 -5.50 0.04
N GLN A 42 -0.98 -5.24 0.95
CA GLN A 42 -2.34 -4.83 0.58
C GLN A 42 -2.36 -3.48 -0.12
N ALA A 43 -1.61 -2.48 0.39
CA ALA A 43 -1.52 -1.18 -0.27
C ALA A 43 -1.01 -1.32 -1.71
N GLU A 44 0.02 -2.14 -1.91
CA GLU A 44 0.55 -2.47 -3.25
C GLU A 44 -0.50 -3.15 -4.13
N LYS A 45 -1.22 -4.15 -3.59
CA LYS A 45 -2.29 -4.86 -4.31
C LYS A 45 -3.39 -3.93 -4.78
N ILE A 46 -3.84 -3.04 -3.88
CA ILE A 46 -4.88 -2.06 -4.19
C ILE A 46 -4.36 -1.10 -5.25
N ALA A 47 -3.11 -0.64 -5.14
CA ALA A 47 -2.47 0.22 -6.14
C ALA A 47 -2.39 -0.42 -7.52
N THR A 48 -2.02 -1.70 -7.62
CA THR A 48 -2.04 -2.44 -8.90
C THR A 48 -3.45 -2.66 -9.45
N SER A 49 -4.48 -2.63 -8.60
CA SER A 49 -5.87 -2.76 -9.03
C SER A 49 -6.46 -1.45 -9.56
N VAL A 50 -5.73 -0.33 -9.47
CA VAL A 50 -6.21 0.96 -9.97
C VAL A 50 -6.07 1.00 -11.48
N PRO A 51 -7.17 1.23 -12.24
CA PRO A 51 -7.09 1.37 -13.69
C PRO A 51 -6.28 2.62 -14.06
N ASN A 52 -5.45 2.53 -15.11
CA ASN A 52 -4.47 3.54 -15.56
C ASN A 52 -3.16 3.59 -14.76
N VAL A 53 -2.90 2.62 -13.88
CA VAL A 53 -1.58 2.46 -13.25
C VAL A 53 -0.73 1.53 -14.10
N GLU A 54 0.35 2.06 -14.65
CA GLU A 54 1.37 1.33 -15.40
C GLU A 54 2.51 0.86 -14.48
N GLN A 55 2.81 1.64 -13.43
CA GLN A 55 3.87 1.33 -12.48
C GLN A 55 3.42 1.63 -11.04
N VAL A 56 3.72 0.72 -10.12
CA VAL A 56 3.50 0.92 -8.68
C VAL A 56 4.84 1.04 -7.97
N VAL A 57 5.02 2.12 -7.22
CA VAL A 57 6.21 2.35 -6.41
C VAL A 57 5.80 2.27 -4.94
N ASN A 58 6.23 1.21 -4.26
CA ASN A 58 5.92 0.98 -2.86
C ASN A 58 7.06 1.45 -1.94
N GLU A 59 6.96 2.68 -1.43
CA GLU A 59 7.89 3.28 -0.47
C GLU A 59 7.35 3.22 0.98
N VAL A 60 6.36 2.36 1.24
CA VAL A 60 5.78 2.20 2.57
C VAL A 60 6.75 1.45 3.47
N LYS A 61 7.15 2.07 4.57
CA LYS A 61 8.05 1.49 5.58
C LYS A 61 7.26 0.72 6.64
N VAL A 62 7.78 -0.43 7.06
CA VAL A 62 7.17 -1.25 8.11
C VAL A 62 7.88 -1.00 9.44
N LYS A 63 7.19 -0.41 10.43
CA LYS A 63 7.71 -0.11 11.78
C LYS A 63 8.19 -1.36 12.50
N HIS A 64 7.45 -2.47 12.40
CA HIS A 64 7.80 -3.72 13.04
C HIS A 64 8.17 -4.80 12.02
N GLY A 65 9.04 -4.43 11.08
CA GLY A 65 9.59 -5.35 10.09
C GLY A 65 10.53 -6.38 10.72
N LYS A 66 10.00 -7.37 11.43
CA LYS A 66 10.64 -8.70 11.41
C LYS A 66 10.53 -9.16 9.95
N ALA A 67 11.62 -8.99 9.22
CA ALA A 67 11.86 -9.62 7.95
C ALA A 67 11.80 -11.14 8.14
N THR A 68 10.60 -11.70 8.16
CA THR A 68 10.40 -13.13 7.91
C THR A 68 10.28 -13.26 6.40
N ALA A 69 11.44 -13.22 5.75
CA ALA A 69 11.61 -13.90 4.49
C ALA A 69 11.22 -15.35 4.73
N THR A 70 9.99 -15.72 4.38
CA THR A 70 9.63 -17.12 4.20
C THR A 70 9.56 -17.32 2.69
N PRO A 71 10.64 -17.81 2.04
CA PRO A 71 10.52 -18.37 0.71
C PRO A 71 9.71 -19.66 0.87
N GLY A 72 8.39 -19.55 0.73
CA GLY A 72 7.50 -20.70 0.64
C GLY A 72 7.73 -21.35 -0.71
N LYS A 73 8.41 -22.51 -0.69
CA LYS A 73 8.60 -23.40 -1.83
C LYS A 73 7.28 -24.09 -2.22
#